data_AF-A0A962BGI9-F1
#
_entry.id   AF-A0A962BGI9-F1
#
_cell.length_a   1.000
_cell.length_b   1.000
_cell.length_c   1.000
_cell.angle_alpha   90.00
_cell.angle_beta   90.00
_cell.angle_gamma   90.00
#
_symmetry.space_group_name_H-M   'P 1'
#
loop_
_entity.id
_entity.type
_entity.pdbx_description
1 polymer ?
#
loop_
_entity_poly.entity_id
_entity_poly.type
_entity_poly.pdbx_seq_one_letter_code
_entity_poly.pdbx_strand_id
1 'polypeptide(L)'
;MTIQKKASGPCVREEAVPFETAEAAWFWFVQAQTARNEGAQIVSGVGSCLRPCEPVDIYRELDRLYRGRRLVIDHIKVLRHYGLRLLSPDPRHPKEVRAYHIWNEALDRLGEALKSKGIVEEASAPSFWGRV
;
A
#
# COMPACT_ATOMS: atom_id res chain seq x y z
N MET A 1 -27.74 -12.18 -13.79
CA MET A 1 -26.67 -12.22 -12.78
C MET A 1 -25.86 -10.94 -12.92
N THR A 2 -26.30 -9.89 -12.27
CA THR A 2 -25.82 -8.52 -12.52
C THR A 2 -24.73 -8.19 -11.51
N ILE A 3 -23.47 -8.24 -11.95
CA ILE A 3 -22.32 -7.77 -11.19
C ILE A 3 -22.42 -6.25 -11.10
N GLN A 4 -22.78 -5.74 -9.93
CA GLN A 4 -22.75 -4.32 -9.61
C GLN A 4 -21.28 -3.86 -9.55
N LYS A 5 -20.77 -3.31 -10.66
CA LYS A 5 -19.58 -2.43 -10.64
C LYS A 5 -19.96 -1.19 -9.85
N LYS A 6 -19.45 -1.04 -8.63
CA LYS A 6 -19.58 0.20 -7.88
C LYS A 6 -18.63 1.22 -8.50
N ALA A 7 -19.20 2.12 -9.30
CA ALA A 7 -18.49 3.22 -9.92
C ALA A 7 -17.90 4.13 -8.82
N SER A 8 -16.61 4.43 -8.90
CA SER A 8 -16.01 5.57 -8.21
C SER A 8 -16.63 6.84 -8.79
N GLY A 9 -17.59 7.43 -8.07
CA GLY A 9 -18.19 8.70 -8.43
C GLY A 9 -17.17 9.85 -8.42
N PRO A 10 -17.45 10.96 -9.11
CA PRO A 10 -16.56 12.11 -9.14
C PRO A 10 -16.41 12.72 -7.75
N CYS A 11 -15.18 13.17 -7.48
CA CYS A 11 -14.69 13.75 -6.24
C CYS A 11 -15.57 14.94 -5.79
N VAL A 12 -16.53 14.68 -4.91
CA VAL A 12 -17.32 15.73 -4.24
C VAL A 12 -16.95 15.70 -2.75
N ARG A 13 -15.96 16.53 -2.41
CA ARG A 13 -15.60 17.09 -1.09
C ARG A 13 -15.34 16.13 0.10
N GLU A 14 -14.07 16.19 0.56
CA GLU A 14 -13.58 16.07 1.95
C GLU A 14 -13.50 14.71 2.67
N GLU A 15 -13.68 13.56 2.00
CA GLU A 15 -13.29 12.28 2.60
C GLU A 15 -12.05 11.70 1.92
N ALA A 16 -10.98 11.61 2.71
CA ALA A 16 -9.72 11.07 2.26
C ALA A 16 -9.87 9.56 1.99
N VAL A 17 -9.66 9.13 0.75
CA VAL A 17 -9.95 7.75 0.34
C VAL A 17 -8.79 6.83 0.74
N PRO A 18 -9.02 5.84 1.64
CA PRO A 18 -7.99 4.87 2.01
C PRO A 18 -7.60 3.99 0.82
N PHE A 19 -6.45 3.32 0.92
CA PHE A 19 -6.03 2.35 -0.09
C PHE A 19 -6.77 1.02 0.10
N GLU A 20 -7.19 0.40 -1.00
CA GLU A 20 -7.85 -0.92 -0.98
C GLU A 20 -6.89 -2.02 -0.47
N THR A 21 -5.59 -1.89 -0.77
CA THR A 21 -4.56 -2.86 -0.37
C THR A 21 -3.26 -2.17 0.05
N ALA A 22 -2.48 -2.85 0.88
CA ALA A 22 -1.13 -2.41 1.26
C ALA A 22 -0.18 -2.35 0.05
N GLU A 23 -0.39 -3.22 -0.95
CA GLU A 23 0.35 -3.19 -2.22
C GLU A 23 0.10 -1.89 -2.99
N ALA A 24 -1.17 -1.47 -3.12
CA ALA A 24 -1.51 -0.23 -3.79
C ALA A 24 -0.90 0.99 -3.08
N ALA A 25 -0.92 1.00 -1.74
CA ALA A 25 -0.26 2.04 -0.93
C ALA A 25 1.26 2.05 -1.16
N TRP A 26 1.89 0.87 -1.22
CA TRP A 26 3.33 0.74 -1.46
C TRP A 26 3.73 1.24 -2.85
N PHE A 27 3.02 0.84 -3.90
CA PHE A 27 3.29 1.32 -5.26
C PHE A 27 3.11 2.82 -5.40
N TRP A 28 2.07 3.37 -4.75
CA TRP A 28 1.89 4.82 -4.70
C TRP A 28 3.07 5.52 -4.01
N PHE A 29 3.53 5.00 -2.87
CA PHE A 29 4.72 5.51 -2.17
C PHE A 29 5.97 5.48 -3.05
N VAL A 30 6.22 4.36 -3.74
CA VAL A 30 7.40 4.23 -4.62
C VAL A 30 7.33 5.23 -5.77
N GLN A 31 6.18 5.41 -6.41
CA GLN A 31 6.03 6.41 -7.47
C GLN A 31 6.24 7.84 -6.95
N ALA A 32 5.68 8.18 -5.79
CA ALA A 32 5.91 9.47 -5.16
C ALA A 32 7.41 9.67 -4.85
N GLN A 33 8.09 8.65 -4.33
CA GLN A 33 9.52 8.76 -4.02
C GLN A 33 10.39 8.84 -5.28
N THR A 34 10.06 8.09 -6.33
CA THR A 34 10.75 8.17 -7.63
C THR A 34 10.59 9.57 -8.24
N ALA A 35 9.38 10.12 -8.26
CA ALA A 35 9.13 11.48 -8.74
C ALA A 35 9.96 12.53 -7.96
N ARG A 36 10.04 12.40 -6.62
CA ARG A 36 10.89 13.27 -5.79
C ARG A 36 12.38 13.14 -6.13
N ASN A 37 12.85 11.92 -6.36
CA ASN A 37 14.26 11.65 -6.68
C ASN A 37 14.63 12.16 -8.08
N GLU A 38 13.68 12.12 -9.03
CA GLU A 38 13.84 12.65 -10.39
C GLU A 38 13.78 14.19 -10.44
N GLY A 39 13.66 14.86 -9.30
CA GLY A 39 13.64 16.32 -9.21
C GLY A 39 12.29 16.95 -9.57
N ALA A 40 11.27 16.13 -9.83
CA ALA A 40 9.90 16.64 -9.92
C ALA A 40 9.46 17.08 -8.53
N GLN A 41 9.16 18.37 -8.37
CA GLN A 41 8.45 18.82 -7.19
C GLN A 41 7.07 18.17 -7.22
N ILE A 42 6.78 17.34 -6.21
CA ILE A 42 5.42 16.86 -5.98
C ILE A 42 4.57 18.10 -5.70
N VAL A 43 3.82 18.53 -6.70
CA VAL A 43 2.74 19.50 -6.50
C VAL A 43 1.58 18.70 -5.87
N SER A 44 1.39 18.88 -4.56
CA SER A 44 0.22 18.39 -3.84
C SER A 44 -1.04 18.85 -4.59
N GLY A 45 -1.74 17.93 -5.25
CA GLY A 45 -2.95 18.23 -6.01
C GLY A 45 -3.07 17.60 -7.40
N VAL A 46 -2.01 17.00 -7.96
CA VAL A 46 -2.09 16.27 -9.25
C VAL A 46 -2.42 14.79 -9.04
N GLY A 47 -3.49 14.55 -8.29
CA GLY A 47 -4.14 13.27 -8.14
C GLY A 47 -5.59 13.55 -7.81
N SER A 48 -6.54 12.99 -8.58
CA SER A 48 -7.98 13.29 -8.48
C SER A 48 -8.62 13.02 -7.10
N CYS A 49 -7.88 12.52 -6.11
CA CYS A 49 -8.40 12.16 -4.79
C CYS A 49 -7.47 12.67 -3.68
N LEU A 50 -8.06 13.32 -2.67
CA LEU A 50 -7.41 13.58 -1.39
C LEU A 50 -7.09 12.23 -0.74
N ARG A 51 -5.81 11.94 -0.48
CA ARG A 51 -5.37 10.73 0.22
C ARG A 51 -5.13 11.04 1.70
N PRO A 52 -5.42 10.12 2.63
CA PRO A 52 -5.32 10.37 4.08
C PRO A 52 -3.87 10.39 4.58
N CYS A 53 -2.89 10.11 3.73
CA CYS A 53 -1.49 9.99 4.12
C CYS A 53 -0.55 10.71 3.16
N GLU A 54 0.52 11.28 3.71
CA GLU A 54 1.66 11.76 2.95
C GLU A 54 2.65 10.61 2.69
N PRO A 55 3.50 10.68 1.63
CA PRO A 55 4.53 9.66 1.40
C PRO A 55 5.47 9.48 2.60
N VAL A 56 5.65 10.53 3.40
CA VAL A 56 6.46 10.51 4.63
C VAL A 56 5.85 9.60 5.70
N ASP A 57 4.53 9.45 5.76
CA ASP A 57 3.87 8.62 6.78
C ASP A 57 4.12 7.13 6.53
N ILE A 58 4.06 6.70 5.27
CA ILE A 58 4.42 5.33 4.87
C ILE A 58 5.90 5.06 5.18
N TYR A 59 6.79 6.03 4.91
CA TYR A 59 8.20 5.92 5.26
C TYR A 59 8.42 5.80 6.78
N ARG A 60 7.69 6.58 7.59
CA ARG A 60 7.78 6.53 9.06
C ARG A 60 7.35 5.18 9.61
N GLU A 61 6.26 4.60 9.10
CA GLU A 61 5.84 3.26 9.54
C GLU A 61 6.83 2.18 9.07
N LEU A 62 7.38 2.30 7.86
CA LEU A 62 8.43 1.40 7.40
C LEU A 62 9.68 1.46 8.29
N ASP A 63 10.17 2.67 8.62
CA ASP A 63 11.33 2.88 9.49
C ASP A 63 11.06 2.35 10.90
N ARG A 64 9.85 2.57 11.44
CA ARG A 64 9.41 2.03 12.72
C ARG A 64 9.45 0.49 12.74
N LEU A 65 8.91 -0.16 11.70
CA LEU A 65 8.92 -1.62 11.58
C LEU A 65 10.35 -2.18 11.41
N TYR A 66 11.21 -1.46 10.70
CA TYR A 66 12.61 -1.84 10.53
C TYR A 66 13.39 -1.72 11.84
N ARG A 67 13.25 -0.61 12.57
CA ARG A 67 13.86 -0.41 13.90
C ARG A 67 13.35 -1.42 14.92
N GLY A 68 12.07 -1.76 14.84
CA GLY A 68 11.44 -2.82 15.66
C GLY A 68 11.82 -4.25 15.23
N ARG A 69 12.70 -4.42 14.24
CA ARG A 69 13.11 -5.71 13.65
C ARG A 69 11.94 -6.57 13.15
N ARG A 70 10.75 -5.98 12.96
CA ARG A 70 9.60 -6.64 12.32
C ARG A 70 9.82 -6.72 10.81
N LEU A 71 10.49 -5.74 10.23
CA LEU A 71 11.03 -5.82 8.88
C LEU A 71 12.56 -5.96 8.95
N VAL A 72 13.11 -6.86 8.14
CA VAL A 72 14.55 -7.06 8.00
C VAL A 72 15.01 -6.47 6.68
N ILE A 73 16.32 -6.33 6.50
CA ILE A 73 16.89 -5.73 5.29
C ILE A 73 16.46 -6.46 4.00
N ASP A 74 16.24 -7.77 4.07
CA ASP A 74 15.78 -8.56 2.93
C ASP A 74 14.36 -8.20 2.50
N HIS A 75 13.47 -7.92 3.46
CA HIS A 75 12.13 -7.38 3.16
C HIS A 75 12.23 -6.05 2.42
N ILE A 76 13.08 -5.13 2.90
CA ILE A 76 13.25 -3.81 2.28
C ILE A 76 13.82 -3.93 0.86
N LYS A 77 14.80 -4.81 0.66
CA LYS A 77 15.41 -5.05 -0.67
C LYS A 77 14.39 -5.57 -1.66
N VAL A 78 13.59 -6.56 -1.27
CA VAL A 78 12.53 -7.14 -2.12
C VAL A 78 11.45 -6.10 -2.40
N LEU A 79 10.95 -5.41 -1.36
CA LEU A 79 9.97 -4.34 -1.49
C LEU A 79 10.43 -3.25 -2.47
N ARG A 80 11.69 -2.82 -2.37
CA ARG A 80 12.27 -1.83 -3.28
C ARG A 80 12.43 -2.37 -4.70
N HIS A 81 12.93 -3.59 -4.87
CA HIS A 81 13.19 -4.18 -6.19
C HIS A 81 11.91 -4.30 -7.03
N TYR A 82 10.85 -4.85 -6.42
CA TYR A 82 9.56 -5.06 -7.08
C TYR A 82 8.70 -3.80 -7.09
N GLY A 83 8.81 -2.97 -6.05
CA GLY A 83 8.15 -1.66 -6.00
C GLY A 83 8.58 -0.74 -7.13
N LEU A 84 9.88 -0.68 -7.46
CA LEU A 84 10.38 0.13 -8.59
C LEU A 84 9.88 -0.37 -9.96
N ARG A 85 9.50 -1.65 -10.05
CA ARG A 85 8.93 -2.25 -11.26
C ARG A 85 7.41 -2.15 -11.31
N LEU A 86 6.77 -1.69 -10.23
CA LEU A 86 5.33 -1.67 -10.04
C LEU A 86 4.68 -3.03 -10.35
N LEU A 87 5.38 -4.10 -9.97
CA LEU A 87 5.00 -5.47 -10.29
C LEU A 87 5.33 -6.38 -9.11
N SER A 88 4.34 -7.17 -8.68
CA SER A 88 4.54 -8.20 -7.68
C SER A 88 5.32 -9.41 -8.24
N PRO A 89 6.15 -10.08 -7.42
CA PRO A 89 6.84 -11.32 -7.81
C PRO A 89 5.85 -12.43 -8.23
N ASP A 90 6.23 -13.26 -9.21
CA ASP A 90 5.39 -14.37 -9.67
C ASP A 90 5.68 -15.66 -8.86
N PRO A 91 4.70 -16.24 -8.13
CA PRO A 91 4.88 -17.50 -7.43
C PRO A 91 5.10 -18.71 -8.35
N ARG A 92 4.79 -18.59 -9.64
CA ARG A 92 4.98 -19.67 -10.63
C ARG A 92 6.42 -19.76 -11.13
N HIS A 93 7.22 -18.73 -10.92
CA HIS A 93 8.61 -18.70 -11.37
C HIS A 93 9.56 -19.17 -10.25
N PRO A 94 10.28 -20.30 -10.40
CA PRO A 94 11.08 -20.91 -9.32
C PRO A 94 12.12 -19.98 -8.68
N LYS A 95 12.68 -19.05 -9.46
CA LYS A 95 13.66 -18.07 -8.95
C LYS A 95 13.03 -16.97 -8.12
N GLU A 96 11.72 -16.73 -8.26
CA GLU A 96 10.98 -15.67 -7.60
C GLU A 96 10.12 -16.16 -6.43
N VAL A 97 9.91 -17.48 -6.28
CA VAL A 97 9.13 -18.06 -5.16
C VAL A 97 9.58 -17.52 -3.80
N ARG A 98 10.90 -17.49 -3.56
CA ARG A 98 11.44 -16.95 -2.30
C ARG A 98 11.13 -15.46 -2.14
N ALA A 99 11.30 -14.69 -3.22
CA ALA A 99 11.00 -13.27 -3.21
C ALA A 99 9.49 -13.01 -3.00
N TYR A 100 8.62 -13.87 -3.55
CA TYR A 100 7.19 -13.85 -3.35
C TYR A 100 6.82 -14.03 -1.87
N HIS A 101 7.41 -15.01 -1.18
CA HIS A 101 7.14 -15.16 0.26
C HIS A 101 7.61 -13.96 1.08
N ILE A 102 8.83 -13.46 0.82
CA ILE A 102 9.38 -12.28 1.50
C ILE A 102 8.54 -11.03 1.22
N TRP A 103 8.06 -10.87 -0.02
CA TRP A 103 7.19 -9.78 -0.44
C TRP A 103 5.85 -9.80 0.29
N ASN A 104 5.16 -10.94 0.32
CA ASN A 104 3.90 -11.07 1.04
C ASN A 104 4.09 -10.86 2.54
N GLU A 105 5.10 -11.47 3.16
CA GLU A 105 5.40 -11.28 4.59
C GLU A 105 5.65 -9.79 4.92
N ALA A 106 6.37 -9.08 4.04
CA ALA A 106 6.65 -7.66 4.22
C ALA A 106 5.38 -6.80 4.07
N LEU A 107 4.56 -7.07 3.04
CA LEU A 107 3.31 -6.36 2.80
C LEU A 107 2.25 -6.64 3.86
N ASP A 108 2.19 -7.85 4.41
CA ASP A 108 1.28 -8.19 5.51
C ASP A 108 1.62 -7.36 6.75
N ARG A 109 2.91 -7.33 7.13
CA ARG A 109 3.38 -6.54 8.28
C ARG A 109 3.20 -5.05 8.10
N LEU A 110 3.48 -4.54 6.90
CA LEU A 110 3.24 -3.14 6.56
C LEU A 110 1.74 -2.85 6.55
N GLY A 111 0.93 -3.74 5.99
CA GLY A 111 -0.52 -3.64 5.92
C GLY A 111 -1.18 -3.57 7.29
N GLU A 112 -0.77 -4.41 8.25
CA GLU A 112 -1.22 -4.31 9.64
C GLU A 112 -0.95 -2.92 10.24
N ALA A 113 0.24 -2.37 10.03
CA ALA A 113 0.61 -1.05 10.53
C ALA A 113 -0.22 0.07 9.86
N LEU A 114 -0.43 -0.02 8.54
CA LEU A 114 -1.21 0.96 7.78
C LEU A 114 -2.72 0.88 8.09
N LYS A 115 -3.25 -0.31 8.33
CA LYS A 115 -4.64 -0.53 8.79
C LYS A 115 -4.88 0.09 10.16
N SER A 116 -3.95 -0.13 11.10
CA SER A 116 -4.01 0.50 12.43
C SER A 116 -4.02 2.04 12.38
N LYS A 117 -3.59 2.64 11.27
CA LYS A 117 -3.59 4.09 11.04
C LYS A 117 -4.75 4.59 10.18
N GLY A 118 -5.60 3.70 9.67
CA GLY A 118 -6.70 4.04 8.76
C GLY A 118 -6.24 4.46 7.36
N ILE A 119 -4.99 4.15 6.98
CA ILE A 119 -4.44 4.48 5.65
C ILE A 119 -4.87 3.46 4.60
N VAL A 120 -4.89 2.20 4.99
CA VAL A 120 -5.42 1.09 4.18
C VAL A 120 -6.77 0.70 4.78
N GLU A 121 -7.74 0.40 3.92
CA GLU A 121 -9.03 -0.12 4.34
C GLU A 121 -8.79 -1.39 5.17
N GLU A 122 -9.20 -1.36 6.43
CA GLU A 122 -9.37 -2.58 7.19
C GLU A 122 -10.52 -3.29 6.49
N ALA A 123 -10.21 -4.22 5.58
CA ALA A 123 -11.18 -5.02 4.85
C ALA A 123 -12.22 -5.45 5.87
N SER A 124 -13.35 -4.74 5.89
CA SER A 124 -14.29 -4.81 6.99
C SER A 124 -14.68 -6.27 7.04
N ALA A 125 -14.33 -6.95 8.14
CA ALA A 125 -14.86 -8.28 8.38
C ALA A 125 -16.36 -8.19 8.06
N PRO A 126 -16.93 -9.11 7.25
CA PRO A 126 -18.34 -9.04 6.95
C PRO A 126 -19.03 -8.97 8.31
N SER A 127 -19.76 -7.87 8.54
CA SER A 127 -20.42 -7.57 9.80
C SER A 127 -21.47 -8.66 10.01
N PHE A 128 -21.05 -9.76 10.63
CA PHE A 128 -21.88 -10.89 11.00
C PHE A 128 -22.64 -10.53 12.29
N TRP A 129 -23.12 -9.30 12.43
CA TRP A 129 -24.00 -8.88 13.51
C TRP A 129 -25.31 -8.42 12.90
N GLY A 130 -26.24 -9.38 12.82
CA GLY A 130 -27.61 -9.09 12.48
C GLY A 130 -28.44 -10.35 12.23
N ARG A 131 -28.76 -11.11 13.28
CA ARG A 131 -30.15 -11.30 13.77
C ARG A 131 -30.20 -12.37 14.88
N VAL A 132 -30.58 -11.94 16.08
CA VAL A 132 -31.19 -12.79 17.13
C VAL A 132 -32.63 -13.08 16.72
#